data_AF-A0A857A7W4-F1
#
_entry.id   AF-A0A857A7W4-F1
#
_cell.length_a   1.000
_cell.length_b   1.000
_cell.length_c   1.000
_cell.angle_alpha   90.00
_cell.angle_beta   90.00
_cell.angle_gamma   90.00
#
_symmetry.space_group_name_H-M   'P 1'
#
loop_
_entity.id
_entity.type
_entity.pdbx_description
1 polymer ?
#
loop_
_entity_poly.entity_id
_entity_poly.type
_entity_poly.pdbx_seq_one_letter_code
_entity_poly.pdbx_strand_id
1 'polypeptide(L)'
;MREGGVEPPLHHWNTDLNSAGHFTAHGSEFSVDAVRYLLANPLHCGYIKHYASGELYPVQGEAFPPIVGEQTWRAAVAKLEYNVRRSARQGNQPKYLLSTIGLCGKCGATLVSGTNSRKQPTYRCGEQFHLTHQREPVDAMVTEAVLTRLSSVDVHDLVMPQEDDGPDREELLTERNALVDRVKELSPLLRDIHHPVLEITAAINDVKARIDEIDAELLDRSVSAAAKLLADVEEPVGTAERREVVEAKWKVLDVDRRRMLVDELVTVTIEPITPGHVKFDPDLIRIEQRRD
;
A
#
# COMPACT_ATOMS: atom_id res chain seq x y z
N MET A 1 -39.09 -27.55 0.65
CA MET A 1 -38.08 -27.06 1.63
C MET A 1 -36.71 -27.60 1.24
N ARG A 2 -35.96 -26.80 0.47
CA ARG A 2 -34.48 -26.76 0.36
C ARG A 2 -34.20 -25.34 -0.14
N GLU A 3 -34.01 -24.44 0.81
CA GLU A 3 -32.72 -23.87 1.21
C GLU A 3 -32.34 -22.71 0.29
N GLY A 4 -32.34 -21.52 0.88
CA GLY A 4 -31.95 -20.27 0.24
C GLY A 4 -30.52 -20.39 -0.27
N GLY A 5 -30.37 -20.36 -1.59
CA GLY A 5 -29.08 -20.17 -2.22
C GLY A 5 -28.61 -18.76 -1.91
N VAL A 6 -27.64 -18.65 -1.01
CA VAL A 6 -26.77 -17.48 -0.94
C VAL A 6 -26.10 -17.37 -2.31
N GLU A 7 -26.41 -16.32 -3.05
CA GLU A 7 -25.74 -15.97 -4.30
C GLU A 7 -24.22 -15.92 -4.03
N PRO A 8 -23.40 -16.76 -4.72
CA PRO A 8 -21.98 -16.84 -4.41
C PRO A 8 -21.29 -15.49 -4.74
N PRO A 9 -20.25 -15.11 -3.97
CA PRO A 9 -19.56 -13.84 -4.16
C PRO A 9 -18.86 -13.80 -5.53
N LEU A 10 -18.88 -12.61 -6.15
CA LEU A 10 -18.48 -12.28 -7.52
C LEU A 10 -16.97 -12.47 -7.85
N HIS A 11 -16.35 -13.61 -7.62
CA HIS A 11 -14.96 -13.82 -8.03
C HIS A 11 -14.78 -15.27 -8.48
N HIS A 12 -14.09 -15.50 -9.62
CA HIS A 12 -13.70 -16.79 -10.24
C HIS A 12 -14.28 -17.13 -11.63
N TRP A 13 -14.80 -16.17 -12.43
CA TRP A 13 -15.20 -16.44 -13.83
C TRP A 13 -14.13 -17.11 -14.69
N ASN A 14 -12.85 -16.81 -14.45
CA ASN A 14 -11.76 -17.47 -15.16
C ASN A 14 -11.62 -18.94 -14.74
N THR A 15 -11.78 -19.25 -13.45
CA THR A 15 -11.79 -20.63 -12.93
C THR A 15 -13.01 -21.40 -13.44
N ASP A 16 -14.18 -20.77 -13.49
CA ASP A 16 -15.41 -21.36 -14.00
C ASP A 16 -15.27 -21.68 -15.50
N LEU A 17 -14.79 -20.73 -16.31
CA LEU A 17 -14.55 -20.94 -17.74
C LEU A 17 -13.54 -22.05 -18.00
N ASN A 18 -12.42 -22.06 -17.26
CA ASN A 18 -11.38 -23.08 -17.43
C ASN A 18 -11.86 -24.46 -16.98
N SER A 19 -12.61 -24.56 -15.87
CA SER A 19 -13.16 -25.82 -15.39
C SER A 19 -14.25 -26.40 -16.31
N ALA A 20 -14.98 -25.53 -17.02
CA ALA A 20 -15.91 -25.89 -18.08
C ALA A 20 -15.21 -26.26 -19.42
N GLY A 21 -13.88 -26.20 -19.48
CA GLY A 21 -13.08 -26.55 -20.67
C GLY A 21 -13.11 -25.48 -21.77
N HIS A 22 -13.47 -24.23 -21.43
CA HIS A 22 -13.38 -23.12 -22.36
C HIS A 22 -11.96 -22.53 -22.35
N PHE A 23 -11.40 -22.35 -23.54
CA PHE A 23 -10.07 -21.75 -23.74
C PHE A 23 -10.17 -20.49 -24.60
N THR A 24 -9.14 -19.64 -24.49
CA THR A 24 -8.97 -18.48 -25.38
C THR A 24 -8.79 -18.93 -26.84
N ALA A 25 -8.91 -18.01 -27.80
CA ALA A 25 -8.73 -18.30 -29.23
C ALA A 25 -7.36 -18.94 -29.57
N HIS A 26 -6.34 -18.75 -28.74
CA HIS A 26 -5.01 -19.34 -28.88
C HIS A 26 -4.83 -20.64 -28.06
N GLY A 27 -5.91 -21.21 -27.52
CA GLY A 27 -5.90 -22.45 -26.74
C GLY A 27 -5.35 -22.31 -25.31
N SER A 28 -5.10 -21.09 -24.84
CA SER A 28 -4.63 -20.84 -23.47
C SER A 28 -5.80 -20.72 -22.49
N GLU A 29 -5.57 -21.05 -21.22
CA GLU A 29 -6.51 -20.80 -20.12
C GLU A 29 -6.90 -19.31 -20.02
N PHE A 30 -8.13 -19.04 -19.60
CA PHE A 30 -8.56 -17.69 -19.26
C PHE A 30 -7.84 -17.22 -17.99
N SER A 31 -7.12 -16.10 -18.11
CA SER A 31 -6.64 -15.32 -16.97
C SER A 31 -7.70 -14.29 -16.55
N VAL A 32 -7.54 -13.70 -15.37
CA VAL A 32 -8.42 -12.59 -14.90
C VAL A 32 -8.40 -11.42 -15.89
N ASP A 33 -7.22 -11.09 -16.44
CA ASP A 33 -7.09 -10.05 -17.46
C ASP A 33 -7.74 -10.41 -18.78
N ALA A 34 -7.67 -11.69 -19.21
CA ALA A 34 -8.33 -12.15 -20.42
C ALA A 34 -9.87 -12.03 -20.30
N VAL A 35 -10.43 -12.42 -19.15
CA VAL A 35 -11.86 -12.25 -18.87
C VAL A 35 -12.24 -10.77 -18.81
N ARG A 36 -11.42 -9.93 -18.17
CA ARG A 36 -11.66 -8.48 -18.10
C ARG A 36 -11.62 -7.84 -19.48
N TYR A 37 -10.67 -8.22 -20.32
CA TYR A 37 -10.55 -7.74 -21.69
C TYR A 37 -11.78 -8.14 -22.53
N LEU A 38 -12.24 -9.39 -22.40
CA LEU A 38 -13.44 -9.88 -23.06
C LEU A 38 -14.68 -9.06 -22.64
N LEU A 39 -14.93 -8.92 -21.34
CA LEU A 39 -16.09 -8.20 -20.81
C LEU A 39 -16.08 -6.70 -21.16
N ALA A 40 -14.90 -6.10 -21.28
CA ALA A 40 -14.74 -4.68 -21.58
C ALA A 40 -14.75 -4.37 -23.09
N ASN A 41 -14.79 -5.38 -23.97
CA ASN A 41 -14.68 -5.17 -25.41
C ASN A 41 -15.97 -4.53 -25.99
N PRO A 42 -15.90 -3.29 -26.52
CA PRO A 42 -17.08 -2.58 -27.06
C PRO A 42 -17.65 -3.24 -28.33
N LEU A 43 -16.89 -4.11 -29.00
CA LEU A 43 -17.40 -4.85 -30.15
C LEU A 43 -18.61 -5.71 -29.79
N HIS A 44 -18.70 -6.18 -28.55
CA HIS A 44 -19.84 -6.99 -28.11
C HIS A 44 -21.15 -6.21 -28.06
N CYS A 45 -21.11 -4.88 -27.99
CA CYS A 45 -22.28 -4.02 -28.11
C CYS A 45 -22.34 -3.23 -29.43
N GLY A 46 -21.54 -3.62 -30.43
CA GLY A 46 -21.58 -3.01 -31.77
C GLY A 46 -20.80 -1.71 -31.91
N TYR A 47 -19.81 -1.45 -31.04
CA TYR A 47 -18.97 -0.26 -31.12
C TYR A 47 -17.48 -0.61 -31.29
N ILE A 48 -16.75 0.26 -31.98
CA ILE A 48 -15.29 0.24 -32.05
C ILE A 48 -14.74 1.42 -31.27
N LYS A 49 -13.74 1.17 -30.44
CA LYS A 49 -13.03 2.22 -29.70
C LYS A 49 -11.86 2.73 -30.52
N HIS A 50 -11.80 4.04 -30.75
CA HIS A 50 -10.63 4.67 -31.32
C HIS A 50 -9.49 4.67 -30.30
N TYR A 51 -8.33 4.11 -30.67
CA TYR A 51 -7.24 3.86 -29.73
C TYR A 51 -6.64 5.14 -29.13
N ALA A 52 -6.54 6.22 -29.91
CA ALA A 52 -5.91 7.46 -29.47
C ALA A 52 -6.86 8.38 -28.68
N SER A 53 -8.14 8.52 -29.09
CA SER A 53 -9.10 9.41 -28.40
C SER A 53 -9.95 8.69 -27.35
N GLY A 54 -10.06 7.36 -27.43
CA GLY A 54 -10.93 6.56 -26.58
C GLY A 54 -12.43 6.65 -26.91
N GLU A 55 -12.80 7.40 -27.95
CA GLU A 55 -14.17 7.55 -28.40
C GLU A 55 -14.73 6.26 -29.00
N LEU A 56 -16.05 6.07 -28.85
CA LEU A 56 -16.77 4.92 -29.37
C LEU A 56 -17.50 5.29 -30.66
N TYR A 57 -17.27 4.51 -31.70
CA TYR A 57 -17.91 4.65 -33.00
C TYR A 57 -18.78 3.43 -33.28
N PRO A 58 -20.04 3.59 -33.71
CA PRO A 58 -20.87 2.45 -34.06
C PRO A 58 -20.27 1.72 -35.27
N VAL A 59 -20.25 0.39 -35.21
CA VAL A 59 -19.84 -0.43 -36.36
C VAL A 59 -20.86 -0.21 -37.48
N GLN A 60 -20.36 0.07 -38.69
CA GLN A 60 -21.21 0.18 -39.88
C GLN A 60 -21.34 -1.19 -40.56
N GLY A 61 -22.56 -1.52 -40.96
CA GLY A 61 -22.89 -2.78 -41.65
C GLY A 61 -23.23 -3.95 -40.72
N GLU A 62 -23.56 -5.09 -41.32
CA GLU A 62 -24.06 -6.28 -40.60
C GLU A 62 -22.95 -7.27 -40.21
N ALA A 63 -21.69 -6.97 -40.52
CA ALA A 63 -20.57 -7.89 -40.33
C ALA A 63 -20.27 -8.22 -38.85
N PHE A 64 -20.68 -7.36 -37.92
CA PHE A 64 -20.50 -7.56 -36.48
C PHE A 64 -21.80 -7.25 -35.72
N PRO A 65 -22.76 -8.18 -35.69
CA PRO A 65 -23.97 -7.99 -34.90
C PRO A 65 -23.63 -7.94 -33.40
N PRO A 66 -24.25 -7.02 -32.63
CA PRO A 66 -24.02 -6.93 -31.20
C PRO A 66 -24.50 -8.22 -30.50
N ILE A 67 -23.66 -8.75 -29.62
CA ILE A 67 -23.96 -9.94 -28.80
C ILE A 67 -24.76 -9.53 -27.55
N VAL A 68 -24.53 -8.32 -27.05
CA VAL A 68 -25.21 -7.76 -25.88
C VAL A 68 -25.71 -6.35 -26.18
N GLY A 69 -26.76 -5.91 -25.47
CA GLY A 69 -27.22 -4.53 -25.54
C GLY A 69 -26.20 -3.55 -24.97
N GLU A 70 -26.15 -2.33 -25.51
CA GLU A 70 -25.23 -1.27 -25.06
C GLU A 70 -25.37 -0.98 -23.57
N GLN A 71 -26.59 -0.93 -23.05
CA GLN A 71 -26.85 -0.68 -21.63
C GLN A 71 -26.24 -1.77 -20.74
N THR A 72 -26.35 -3.03 -21.13
CA THR A 72 -25.75 -4.17 -20.42
C THR A 72 -24.23 -4.09 -20.42
N TRP A 73 -23.63 -3.76 -21.56
CA TRP A 73 -22.19 -3.57 -21.67
C TRP A 73 -21.69 -2.40 -20.80
N ARG A 74 -22.36 -1.23 -20.87
CA ARG A 74 -21.99 -0.07 -20.03
C ARG A 74 -22.10 -0.38 -18.54
N ALA A 75 -23.14 -1.11 -18.12
CA ALA A 75 -23.29 -1.54 -16.73
C ALA A 75 -22.16 -2.50 -16.29
N ALA A 76 -21.73 -3.41 -17.17
CA ALA A 76 -20.61 -4.30 -16.90
C ALA A 76 -19.28 -3.53 -16.77
N VAL A 77 -18.99 -2.61 -17.69
CA VAL A 77 -17.79 -1.76 -17.63
C VAL A 77 -17.77 -0.90 -16.36
N ALA A 78 -18.90 -0.27 -16.00
CA ALA A 78 -19.00 0.52 -14.78
C ALA A 78 -18.72 -0.30 -13.52
N LYS A 79 -19.17 -1.57 -13.46
CA LYS A 79 -18.84 -2.50 -12.36
C LYS A 79 -17.35 -2.85 -12.34
N LEU A 80 -16.74 -3.11 -13.50
CA LEU A 80 -15.29 -3.37 -13.59
C LEU A 80 -14.47 -2.17 -13.09
N GLU A 81 -14.82 -0.95 -13.51
CA GLU A 81 -14.16 0.28 -13.07
C GLU A 81 -14.40 0.59 -11.59
N TYR A 82 -15.60 0.31 -11.07
CA TYR A 82 -15.90 0.42 -9.64
C TYR A 82 -15.03 -0.54 -8.83
N ASN A 83 -14.85 -1.78 -9.27
CA ASN A 83 -14.01 -2.76 -8.59
C ASN A 83 -12.53 -2.33 -8.58
N VAL A 84 -12.02 -1.77 -9.69
CA VAL A 84 -10.67 -1.18 -9.74
C VAL A 84 -10.55 -0.02 -8.75
N ARG A 85 -11.51 0.91 -8.73
CA ARG A 85 -11.53 2.04 -7.79
C ARG A 85 -11.68 1.60 -6.34
N ARG A 86 -12.47 0.55 -6.06
CA ARG A 86 -12.63 -0.04 -4.74
C ARG A 86 -11.33 -0.68 -4.27
N SER A 87 -10.65 -1.44 -5.13
CA SER A 87 -9.33 -2.00 -4.86
C SER A 87 -8.26 -0.94 -4.66
N ALA A 88 -8.40 0.24 -5.27
CA ALA A 88 -7.51 1.38 -5.02
C ALA A 88 -7.83 2.12 -3.72
N ARG A 89 -9.11 2.16 -3.30
CA ARG A 89 -9.60 2.84 -2.07
C ARG A 89 -9.42 2.01 -0.80
N GLN A 90 -9.60 0.70 -0.86
CA GLN A 90 -9.02 -0.20 0.13
C GLN A 90 -7.53 -0.17 -0.14
N GLY A 91 -6.83 0.84 0.39
CA GLY A 91 -5.38 0.96 0.28
C GLY A 91 -4.79 -0.42 0.46
N ASN A 92 -4.10 -0.90 -0.58
CA ASN A 92 -3.58 -2.25 -0.63
C ASN A 92 -2.69 -2.39 0.61
N GLN A 93 -3.20 -2.99 1.69
CA GLN A 93 -2.43 -3.17 2.92
C GLN A 93 -1.11 -3.78 2.45
N PRO A 94 0.03 -3.11 2.68
CA PRO A 94 1.25 -3.52 2.02
C PRO A 94 1.62 -4.94 2.44
N LYS A 95 1.30 -5.90 1.56
CA LYS A 95 1.32 -7.33 1.89
C LYS A 95 2.74 -7.88 2.11
N TYR A 96 3.76 -7.11 1.78
CA TYR A 96 5.15 -7.56 1.66
C TYR A 96 6.12 -6.52 2.22
N LEU A 97 7.19 -7.01 2.84
CA LEU A 97 8.10 -6.20 3.67
C LEU A 97 8.63 -4.95 2.96
N LEU A 98 9.16 -5.07 1.73
CA LEU A 98 9.82 -3.95 1.04
C LEU A 98 8.97 -3.27 -0.04
N SER A 99 7.74 -3.72 -0.26
CA SER A 99 6.88 -3.08 -1.27
C SER A 99 6.70 -1.61 -0.90
N THR A 100 6.87 -0.69 -1.85
CA THR A 100 6.76 0.76 -1.71
C THR A 100 7.70 1.46 -0.72
N ILE A 101 8.59 0.74 -0.01
CA ILE A 101 9.57 1.32 0.92
C ILE A 101 11.03 1.02 0.53
N GLY A 102 11.29 -0.12 -0.09
CA GLY A 102 12.60 -0.40 -0.67
C GLY A 102 12.83 0.42 -1.94
N LEU A 103 14.09 0.70 -2.27
CA LEU A 103 14.49 1.56 -3.38
C LEU A 103 15.26 0.79 -4.46
N CYS A 104 15.12 1.24 -5.69
CA CYS A 104 15.92 0.77 -6.82
C CYS A 104 17.25 1.54 -6.88
N GLY A 105 18.38 0.85 -6.78
CA GLY A 105 19.72 1.45 -6.83
C GLY A 105 20.06 2.16 -8.15
N LYS A 106 19.36 1.80 -9.24
CA LYS A 106 19.56 2.45 -10.55
C LYS A 106 18.77 3.75 -10.75
N CYS A 107 17.56 3.86 -10.21
CA CYS A 107 16.66 4.98 -10.54
C CYS A 107 16.00 5.65 -9.32
N GLY A 108 16.25 5.15 -8.11
CA GLY A 108 15.64 5.65 -6.87
C GLY A 108 14.16 5.35 -6.69
N ALA A 109 13.47 4.83 -7.72
CA ALA A 109 12.05 4.48 -7.62
C ALA A 109 11.81 3.38 -6.59
N THR A 110 10.62 3.39 -5.97
CA THR A 110 10.25 2.37 -5.00
C THR A 110 10.07 1.00 -5.63
N LEU A 111 10.27 -0.04 -4.84
CA LEU A 111 10.07 -1.43 -5.25
C LEU A 111 8.59 -1.80 -5.22
N VAL A 112 8.18 -2.66 -6.14
CA VAL A 112 6.85 -3.27 -6.14
C VAL A 112 6.98 -4.80 -6.12
N SER A 113 6.04 -5.47 -5.48
CA SER A 113 6.00 -6.93 -5.52
C SER A 113 5.52 -7.44 -6.90
N GLY A 114 6.08 -8.57 -7.32
CA GLY A 114 5.67 -9.30 -8.52
C GLY A 114 5.99 -10.78 -8.42
N THR A 115 5.84 -11.50 -9.52
CA THR A 115 6.25 -12.90 -9.66
C THR A 115 7.08 -13.10 -10.92
N ASN A 116 8.05 -14.01 -10.87
CA ASN A 116 8.81 -14.40 -12.05
C ASN A 116 8.07 -15.46 -12.89
N SER A 117 8.66 -15.88 -14.02
CA SER A 117 8.11 -16.90 -14.92
C SER A 117 7.88 -18.26 -14.25
N ARG A 118 8.57 -18.55 -13.14
CA ARG A 118 8.38 -19.75 -12.31
C ARG A 118 7.40 -19.54 -11.15
N LYS A 119 6.62 -18.45 -11.18
CA LYS A 119 5.66 -18.04 -10.14
C LYS A 119 6.29 -17.79 -8.76
N GLN A 120 7.61 -17.60 -8.68
CA GLN A 120 8.27 -17.28 -7.42
C GLN A 120 8.08 -15.80 -7.09
N PRO A 121 7.84 -15.43 -5.81
CA PRO A 121 7.68 -14.04 -5.42
C PRO A 121 8.96 -13.22 -5.58
N THR A 122 8.83 -12.00 -6.09
CA THR A 122 9.95 -11.11 -6.40
C THR A 122 9.66 -9.67 -6.01
N TYR A 123 10.71 -8.89 -5.76
CA TYR A 123 10.67 -7.44 -5.84
C TYR A 123 11.18 -6.99 -7.21
N ARG A 124 10.51 -6.03 -7.80
CA ARG A 124 10.93 -5.38 -9.06
C ARG A 124 10.88 -3.86 -8.89
N CYS A 125 11.63 -3.15 -9.72
CA CYS A 125 11.51 -1.69 -9.77
C CYS A 125 10.08 -1.29 -10.16
N GLY A 126 9.52 -0.30 -9.46
CA GLY A 126 8.14 0.15 -9.64
C GLY A 126 7.88 0.95 -10.91
N GLU A 127 8.92 1.60 -11.44
CA GLU A 127 8.81 2.50 -12.60
C GLU A 127 9.19 1.80 -13.91
N GLN A 128 10.31 1.07 -13.89
CA GLN A 128 10.94 0.46 -15.08
C GLN A 128 11.42 -0.96 -14.76
N PHE A 129 11.87 -1.71 -15.76
CA PHE A 129 12.41 -3.06 -15.57
C PHE A 129 13.92 -3.07 -15.25
N HIS A 130 14.36 -2.22 -14.33
CA HIS A 130 15.78 -2.10 -13.97
C HIS A 130 16.33 -3.29 -13.18
N LEU A 131 15.51 -3.88 -12.31
CA LEU A 131 15.89 -5.00 -11.46
C LEU A 131 14.71 -5.91 -11.17
N THR A 132 15.02 -7.16 -10.85
CA THR A 132 14.08 -8.11 -10.26
C THR A 132 14.87 -9.06 -9.36
N HIS A 133 14.51 -9.13 -8.08
CA HIS A 133 15.16 -9.99 -7.08
C HIS A 133 14.13 -10.90 -6.41
N GLN A 134 14.54 -12.12 -6.02
CA GLN A 134 13.68 -13.02 -5.25
C GLN A 134 13.40 -12.41 -3.88
N ARG A 135 12.14 -12.44 -3.45
CA ARG A 135 11.71 -11.77 -2.23
C ARG A 135 12.30 -12.40 -0.96
N GLU A 136 12.24 -13.73 -0.87
CA GLU A 136 12.60 -14.48 0.33
C GLU A 136 14.03 -14.19 0.84
N PRO A 137 15.10 -14.27 0.03
CA PRO A 137 16.45 -13.99 0.51
C PRO A 137 16.66 -12.52 0.89
N VAL A 138 15.98 -11.60 0.19
CA VAL A 138 16.04 -10.17 0.49
C VAL A 138 15.34 -9.86 1.82
N ASP A 139 14.13 -10.38 2.02
CA ASP A 139 13.36 -10.19 3.25
C ASP A 139 14.10 -10.77 4.46
N ALA A 140 14.77 -11.91 4.30
CA ALA A 140 15.59 -12.52 5.35
C ALA A 140 16.76 -11.61 5.74
N MET A 141 17.50 -11.10 4.77
CA MET A 141 18.62 -10.20 5.01
C MET A 141 18.21 -8.89 5.68
N VAL A 142 17.08 -8.29 5.25
CA VAL A 142 16.54 -7.08 5.88
C VAL A 142 16.06 -7.37 7.31
N THR A 143 15.38 -8.48 7.52
CA THR A 143 14.92 -8.90 8.85
C THR A 143 16.10 -9.03 9.80
N GLU A 144 17.18 -9.69 9.39
CA GLU A 144 18.40 -9.82 10.20
C GLU A 144 19.04 -8.47 10.53
N ALA A 145 19.09 -7.54 9.57
CA ALA A 145 19.63 -6.21 9.79
C ALA A 145 18.79 -5.41 10.81
N VAL A 146 17.46 -5.46 10.69
CA VAL A 146 16.54 -4.78 11.61
C VAL A 146 16.60 -5.37 13.01
N LEU A 147 16.60 -6.70 13.15
CA LEU A 147 16.73 -7.36 14.45
C LEU A 147 18.08 -7.03 15.12
N THR A 148 19.15 -6.94 14.32
CA THR A 148 20.49 -6.59 14.83
C THR A 148 20.50 -5.16 15.35
N ARG A 149 19.85 -4.25 14.63
CA ARG A 149 19.71 -2.85 15.04
C ARG A 149 18.88 -2.73 16.31
N LEU A 150 17.69 -3.34 16.36
CA LEU A 150 16.82 -3.34 17.55
C LEU A 150 17.48 -3.94 18.80
N SER A 151 18.44 -4.86 18.62
CA SER A 151 19.18 -5.47 19.74
C SER A 151 20.42 -4.68 20.16
N SER A 152 20.79 -3.64 19.40
CA SER A 152 21.94 -2.79 19.72
C SER A 152 21.60 -1.79 20.83
N VAL A 153 22.56 -1.57 21.75
CA VAL A 153 22.44 -0.63 22.87
C VAL A 153 22.09 0.78 22.37
N ASP A 154 22.72 1.21 21.27
CA ASP A 154 22.52 2.53 20.67
C ASP A 154 21.07 2.82 20.25
N VAL A 155 20.26 1.82 19.85
CA VAL A 155 18.82 2.09 19.57
C VAL A 155 18.09 2.34 20.87
N HIS A 156 18.33 1.53 21.89
CA HIS A 156 17.63 1.63 23.16
C HIS A 156 17.83 3.02 23.79
N ASP A 157 19.06 3.54 23.76
CA ASP A 157 19.38 4.85 24.32
C ASP A 157 18.83 6.04 23.49
N LEU A 158 18.70 5.87 22.16
CA LEU A 158 18.14 6.90 21.27
C LEU A 158 16.61 6.94 21.26
N VAL A 159 15.98 5.82 21.61
CA VAL A 159 14.55 5.58 21.36
C VAL A 159 13.73 5.54 22.66
N MET A 160 14.36 5.29 23.80
CA MET A 160 13.72 5.47 25.10
C MET A 160 13.60 6.97 25.42
N PRO A 161 12.42 7.48 25.81
CA PRO A 161 12.25 8.89 26.12
C PRO A 161 13.22 9.31 27.23
N GLN A 162 14.00 10.36 26.98
CA GLN A 162 14.44 11.22 28.08
C GLN A 162 13.15 11.76 28.71
N GLU A 163 13.03 11.69 30.04
CA GLU A 163 11.90 12.29 30.77
C GLU A 163 11.88 13.80 30.47
N ASP A 164 11.09 14.22 29.47
CA ASP A 164 10.93 15.63 29.12
C ASP A 164 9.63 16.20 29.70
N ASP A 165 9.80 17.32 30.40
CA ASP A 165 8.87 18.09 31.24
C ASP A 165 7.82 18.85 30.40
N GLY A 166 7.28 18.21 29.35
CA GLY A 166 6.32 18.79 28.39
C GLY A 166 4.85 18.41 28.64
N PRO A 167 3.87 19.13 28.04
CA PRO A 167 2.45 18.81 28.18
C PRO A 167 2.14 17.39 27.66
N ASP A 168 1.18 16.71 28.32
CA ASP A 168 0.83 15.31 28.05
C ASP A 168 0.36 15.15 26.59
N ARG A 169 0.88 14.13 25.91
CA ARG A 169 0.48 13.79 24.54
C ARG A 169 -1.03 13.58 24.43
N GLU A 170 -1.66 13.04 25.47
CA GLU A 170 -3.12 12.86 25.52
C GLU A 170 -3.86 14.20 25.56
N GLU A 171 -3.29 15.22 26.21
CA GLU A 171 -3.83 16.59 26.22
C GLU A 171 -3.74 17.22 24.84
N LEU A 172 -2.63 17.07 24.12
CA LEU A 172 -2.48 17.56 22.74
C LEU A 172 -3.49 16.92 21.77
N LEU A 173 -3.71 15.60 21.88
CA LEU A 173 -4.73 14.91 21.07
C LEU A 173 -6.15 15.37 21.42
N THR A 174 -6.41 15.62 22.70
CA THR A 174 -7.69 16.16 23.16
C THR A 174 -7.95 17.56 22.60
N GLU A 175 -6.96 18.45 22.67
CA GLU A 175 -7.03 19.80 22.10
C GLU A 175 -7.27 19.75 20.59
N ARG A 176 -6.49 18.92 19.88
CA ARG A 176 -6.59 18.76 18.43
C ARG A 176 -7.96 18.27 17.98
N ASN A 177 -8.54 17.29 18.67
CA ASN A 177 -9.88 16.79 18.37
C ASN A 177 -10.97 17.86 18.62
N ALA A 178 -10.85 18.62 19.70
CA ALA A 178 -11.77 19.72 19.98
C ALA A 178 -11.70 20.81 18.89
N LEU A 179 -10.51 21.15 18.40
CA LEU A 179 -10.33 22.12 17.30
C LEU A 179 -10.88 21.59 15.97
N VAL A 180 -10.70 20.31 15.66
CA VAL A 180 -11.31 19.67 14.47
C VAL A 180 -12.83 19.74 14.53
N ASP A 181 -13.42 19.45 15.68
CA ASP A 181 -14.87 19.55 15.87
C ASP A 181 -15.35 21.00 15.76
N ARG A 182 -14.55 21.96 16.25
CA ARG A 182 -14.83 23.38 16.07
C ARG A 182 -14.87 23.81 14.60
N VAL A 183 -13.96 23.31 13.76
CA VAL A 183 -13.99 23.57 12.31
C VAL A 183 -15.25 22.98 11.66
N LYS A 184 -15.67 21.78 12.09
CA LYS A 184 -16.91 21.14 11.59
C LYS A 184 -18.16 21.93 11.96
N GLU A 185 -18.19 22.58 13.12
CA GLU A 185 -19.30 23.45 13.54
C GLU A 185 -19.36 24.76 12.74
N LEU A 186 -18.20 25.37 12.46
CA LEU A 186 -18.11 26.67 11.78
C LEU A 186 -18.35 26.55 10.27
N SER A 187 -17.95 25.43 9.65
CA SER A 187 -18.06 25.24 8.19
C SER A 187 -19.50 25.34 7.64
N PRO A 188 -20.54 24.80 8.31
CA PRO A 188 -21.95 25.02 7.98
C PRO A 188 -22.41 26.47 7.92
N LEU A 189 -21.85 27.35 8.75
CA LEU A 189 -22.27 28.75 8.87
C LEU A 189 -21.91 29.54 7.60
N LEU A 190 -20.92 29.09 6.82
CA LEU A 190 -20.58 29.68 5.53
C LEU A 190 -21.67 29.52 4.46
N ARG A 191 -22.71 28.70 4.71
CA ARG A 191 -23.85 28.54 3.79
C ARG A 191 -24.89 29.65 3.90
N ASP A 192 -24.90 30.38 5.01
CA ASP A 192 -25.82 31.52 5.20
C ASP A 192 -25.13 32.80 4.69
N ILE A 193 -25.76 33.43 3.69
CA ILE A 193 -25.29 34.66 3.06
C ILE A 193 -25.33 35.88 4.00
N HIS A 194 -26.03 35.79 5.13
CA HIS A 194 -26.12 36.85 6.13
C HIS A 194 -24.98 36.81 7.15
N HIS A 195 -24.18 35.74 7.17
CA HIS A 195 -23.04 35.64 8.05
C HIS A 195 -21.80 36.36 7.48
N PRO A 196 -20.95 36.96 8.34
CA PRO A 196 -19.74 37.65 7.91
C PRO A 196 -18.69 36.62 7.45
N VAL A 197 -18.73 36.29 6.15
CA VAL A 197 -17.89 35.25 5.52
C VAL A 197 -16.39 35.48 5.82
N LEU A 198 -15.92 36.72 5.82
CA LEU A 198 -14.52 37.03 6.08
C LEU A 198 -14.10 36.70 7.51
N GLU A 199 -14.93 36.99 8.49
CA GLU A 199 -14.65 36.73 9.91
C GLU A 199 -14.67 35.22 10.21
N ILE A 200 -15.64 34.50 9.65
CA ILE A 200 -15.73 33.04 9.80
C ILE A 200 -14.54 32.35 9.11
N THR A 201 -14.16 32.84 7.92
CA THR A 201 -13.00 32.29 7.19
C THR A 201 -11.70 32.53 7.95
N ALA A 202 -11.52 33.72 8.53
CA ALA A 202 -10.36 34.03 9.36
C ALA A 202 -10.29 33.10 10.59
N ALA A 203 -11.40 32.95 11.31
CA ALA A 203 -11.46 32.05 12.47
C ALA A 203 -11.18 30.59 12.11
N ILE A 204 -11.65 30.09 10.96
CA ILE A 204 -11.33 28.74 10.49
C ILE A 204 -9.84 28.59 10.18
N ASN A 205 -9.20 29.61 9.60
CA ASN A 205 -7.77 29.57 9.29
C ASN A 205 -6.92 29.58 10.56
N ASP A 206 -7.27 30.38 11.57
CA ASP A 206 -6.55 30.41 12.85
C ASP A 206 -6.63 29.04 13.57
N VAL A 207 -7.82 28.43 13.57
CA VAL A 207 -8.02 27.09 14.16
C VAL A 207 -7.22 26.02 13.40
N LYS A 208 -7.14 26.11 12.06
CA LYS A 208 -6.32 25.19 11.25
C LYS A 208 -4.83 25.37 11.51
N ALA A 209 -4.35 26.61 11.64
CA ALA A 209 -2.96 26.87 11.98
C ALA A 209 -2.58 26.24 13.32
N ARG A 210 -3.46 26.31 14.33
CA ARG A 210 -3.24 25.64 15.62
C ARG A 210 -3.26 24.11 15.50
N ILE A 211 -4.13 23.54 14.65
CA ILE A 211 -4.12 22.10 14.35
C ILE A 211 -2.79 21.70 13.71
N ASP A 212 -2.27 22.48 12.76
CA ASP A 212 -1.01 22.21 12.08
C ASP A 212 0.19 22.29 13.05
N GLU A 213 0.18 23.24 13.99
CA GLU A 213 1.17 23.32 15.09
C GLU A 213 1.15 22.08 15.99
N ILE A 214 -0.05 21.64 16.41
CA ILE A 214 -0.20 20.45 17.26
C ILE A 214 0.18 19.18 16.50
N ASP A 215 -0.20 19.06 15.22
CA ASP A 215 0.17 17.92 14.39
C ASP A 215 1.71 17.88 14.18
N ALA A 216 2.39 19.03 14.07
CA ALA A 216 3.85 19.13 14.03
C ALA A 216 4.50 18.73 15.37
N GLU A 217 3.96 19.18 16.50
CA GLU A 217 4.42 18.80 17.84
C GLU A 217 4.21 17.30 18.12
N LEU A 218 3.11 16.72 17.63
CA LEU A 218 2.83 15.28 17.72
C LEU A 218 3.69 14.43 16.78
N LEU A 219 4.12 14.99 15.63
CA LEU A 219 5.04 14.36 14.70
C LEU A 219 6.46 14.31 15.27
N ASP A 220 6.92 15.43 15.84
CA ASP A 220 8.20 15.55 16.54
C ASP A 220 8.26 14.62 17.76
N ARG A 221 7.12 14.45 18.46
CA ARG A 221 6.96 13.55 19.60
C ARG A 221 6.38 12.17 19.24
N SER A 222 6.36 11.80 17.96
CA SER A 222 5.80 10.52 17.57
C SER A 222 6.65 9.41 18.19
N VAL A 223 6.07 8.69 19.16
CA VAL A 223 6.74 7.58 19.83
C VAL A 223 7.11 6.57 18.74
N SER A 224 8.41 6.51 18.46
CA SER A 224 9.06 5.59 17.52
C SER A 224 8.43 4.19 17.59
N ALA A 225 8.20 3.54 16.45
CA ALA A 225 7.71 2.17 16.44
C ALA A 225 8.70 1.25 17.15
N ALA A 226 10.00 1.55 17.08
CA ALA A 226 11.03 0.90 17.88
C ALA A 226 10.84 1.19 19.39
N ALA A 227 10.49 2.41 19.80
CA ALA A 227 10.24 2.75 21.20
C ALA A 227 9.10 1.95 21.80
N LYS A 228 7.97 1.85 21.08
CA LYS A 228 6.84 1.03 21.53
C LYS A 228 7.20 -0.45 21.63
N LEU A 229 8.08 -0.95 20.76
CA LEU A 229 8.51 -2.34 20.80
C LEU A 229 9.45 -2.60 21.99
N LEU A 230 10.31 -1.63 22.29
CA LEU A 230 11.35 -1.71 23.32
C LEU A 230 10.86 -1.30 24.71
N ALA A 231 9.71 -0.63 24.85
CA ALA A 231 9.18 -0.13 26.13
C ALA A 231 9.06 -1.20 27.24
N ASP A 232 8.75 -2.46 26.90
CA ASP A 232 8.68 -3.56 27.89
C ASP A 232 9.97 -4.41 27.97
N VAL A 233 11.06 -3.97 27.34
CA VAL A 233 12.37 -4.65 27.40
C VAL A 233 13.14 -4.01 28.56
N GLU A 234 12.89 -4.46 29.79
CA GLU A 234 13.59 -3.98 30.99
C GLU A 234 15.11 -4.18 30.89
N GLU A 235 15.90 -3.15 31.24
CA GLU A 235 17.34 -3.29 31.46
C GLU A 235 17.65 -3.91 32.85
N PRO A 236 18.77 -4.66 33.03
CA PRO A 236 19.79 -5.03 32.05
C PRO A 236 19.97 -6.56 31.98
N VAL A 237 19.69 -7.15 30.81
CA VAL A 237 20.24 -8.46 30.44
C VAL A 237 21.01 -8.26 29.13
N GLY A 238 22.09 -9.00 28.92
CA GLY A 238 23.09 -8.74 27.88
C GLY A 238 22.53 -8.70 26.46
N THR A 239 23.37 -8.31 25.50
CA THR A 239 23.00 -8.20 24.08
C THR A 239 22.40 -9.48 23.50
N ALA A 240 22.74 -10.66 24.07
CA ALA A 240 22.19 -11.94 23.67
C ALA A 240 20.73 -12.14 24.14
N GLU A 241 20.43 -11.88 25.42
CA GLU A 241 19.06 -12.01 25.92
C GLU A 241 18.11 -10.97 25.31
N ARG A 242 18.61 -9.76 25.00
CA ARG A 242 17.83 -8.75 24.25
C ARG A 242 17.44 -9.22 22.86
N ARG A 243 18.39 -9.85 22.15
CA ARG A 243 18.16 -10.38 20.81
C ARG A 243 17.02 -11.41 20.81
N GLU A 244 16.99 -12.29 21.81
CA GLU A 244 15.93 -13.29 21.95
C GLU A 244 14.54 -12.65 22.17
N VAL A 245 14.45 -11.62 23.02
CA VAL A 245 13.19 -10.90 23.28
C VAL A 245 12.70 -10.17 22.02
N VAL A 246 13.60 -9.46 21.34
CA VAL A 246 13.29 -8.73 20.10
C VAL A 246 12.83 -9.69 19.00
N GLU A 247 13.51 -10.83 18.83
CA GLU A 247 13.10 -11.86 17.87
C GLU A 247 11.72 -12.45 18.17
N ALA A 248 11.44 -12.72 19.46
CA ALA A 248 10.14 -13.22 19.89
C ALA A 248 9.02 -12.20 19.58
N LYS A 249 9.24 -10.92 19.90
CA LYS A 249 8.30 -9.84 19.57
C LYS A 249 8.13 -9.69 18.05
N TRP A 250 9.22 -9.68 17.28
CA TRP A 250 9.17 -9.56 15.81
C TRP A 250 8.32 -10.65 15.15
N LYS A 251 8.42 -11.91 15.61
CA LYS A 251 7.68 -13.05 15.06
C LYS A 251 6.16 -12.92 15.20
N VAL A 252 5.67 -12.23 16.23
CA VAL A 252 4.23 -12.03 16.46
C VAL A 252 3.68 -10.74 15.84
N LEU A 253 4.54 -9.81 15.40
CA LEU A 253 4.12 -8.60 14.68
C LEU A 253 3.47 -8.95 13.34
N ASP A 254 2.41 -8.20 13.01
CA ASP A 254 1.87 -8.16 11.66
C ASP A 254 2.86 -7.49 10.68
N VAL A 255 2.60 -7.66 9.38
CA VAL A 255 3.47 -7.14 8.32
C VAL A 255 3.53 -5.61 8.36
N ASP A 256 2.43 -4.94 8.69
CA ASP A 256 2.37 -3.47 8.72
C ASP A 256 3.31 -2.91 9.80
N ARG A 257 3.29 -3.48 11.01
CA ARG A 257 4.21 -3.08 12.10
C ARG A 257 5.67 -3.39 11.77
N ARG A 258 5.96 -4.54 11.17
CA ARG A 258 7.33 -4.86 10.71
C ARG A 258 7.83 -3.85 9.69
N ARG A 259 6.96 -3.40 8.79
CA ARG A 259 7.28 -2.40 7.78
C ARG A 259 7.55 -1.02 8.38
N MET A 260 6.77 -0.62 9.38
CA MET A 260 7.05 0.62 10.11
C MET A 260 8.45 0.58 10.71
N LEU A 261 8.82 -0.53 11.37
CA LEU A 261 10.16 -0.71 11.93
C LEU A 261 11.26 -0.69 10.85
N VAL A 262 11.01 -1.31 9.69
CA VAL A 262 11.97 -1.29 8.58
C VAL A 262 12.14 0.13 8.05
N ASP A 263 11.05 0.81 7.72
CA ASP A 263 11.08 2.17 7.17
C ASP A 263 11.70 3.15 8.18
N GLU A 264 11.46 2.97 9.47
CA GLU A 264 12.05 3.83 10.51
C GLU A 264 13.57 3.59 10.67
N LEU A 265 14.01 2.33 10.77
CA LEU A 265 15.38 2.01 11.18
C LEU A 265 16.38 1.94 10.02
N VAL A 266 15.92 1.57 8.82
CA VAL A 266 16.82 1.26 7.70
C VAL A 266 16.28 1.75 6.36
N THR A 267 17.19 2.22 5.51
CA THR A 267 16.92 2.43 4.08
C THR A 267 17.49 1.25 3.30
N VAL A 268 16.62 0.53 2.58
CA VAL A 268 17.01 -0.64 1.78
C VAL A 268 17.04 -0.26 0.30
N THR A 269 18.22 -0.35 -0.31
CA THR A 269 18.43 -0.13 -1.75
C THR A 269 18.89 -1.42 -2.41
N ILE A 270 18.23 -1.81 -3.49
CA ILE A 270 18.57 -3.02 -4.25
C ILE A 270 19.22 -2.63 -5.58
N GLU A 271 20.40 -3.16 -5.84
CA GLU A 271 21.14 -2.96 -7.08
C GLU A 271 20.72 -3.96 -8.18
N PRO A 272 20.79 -3.57 -9.47
CA PRO A 272 20.54 -4.48 -10.59
C PRO A 272 21.47 -5.70 -10.58
N ILE A 273 20.93 -6.86 -10.96
CA ILE A 273 21.72 -8.09 -11.12
C ILE A 273 22.63 -7.94 -12.35
N THR A 274 23.92 -8.23 -12.18
CA THR A 274 24.88 -8.27 -13.28
C THR A 274 24.56 -9.44 -14.24
N PRO A 275 24.59 -9.24 -15.57
CA PRO A 275 24.33 -10.31 -16.52
C PRO A 275 25.20 -11.55 -16.25
N GLY A 276 24.57 -12.74 -16.21
CA GLY A 276 25.25 -14.02 -15.97
C GLY A 276 25.21 -14.52 -14.52
N HIS A 277 24.75 -13.71 -13.55
CA HIS A 277 24.53 -14.17 -12.18
C HIS A 277 23.20 -14.92 -12.06
N VAL A 278 23.28 -16.17 -11.63
CA VAL A 278 22.12 -17.08 -11.43
C VAL A 278 21.82 -17.37 -9.96
N LYS A 279 22.73 -16.99 -9.05
CA LYS A 279 22.57 -17.14 -7.59
C LYS A 279 22.27 -15.78 -6.96
N PHE A 280 21.59 -15.82 -5.81
CA PHE A 280 21.41 -14.64 -4.97
C PHE A 280 22.77 -14.10 -4.56
N ASP A 281 22.95 -12.80 -4.74
CA ASP A 281 24.17 -12.07 -4.42
C ASP A 281 23.84 -11.04 -3.33
N PRO A 282 24.24 -11.27 -2.07
CA PRO A 282 23.96 -10.36 -0.96
C PRO A 282 24.55 -8.96 -1.16
N ASP A 283 25.64 -8.83 -1.91
CA ASP A 283 26.35 -7.55 -2.10
C ASP A 283 25.53 -6.55 -2.94
N LEU A 284 24.49 -7.02 -3.61
CA LEU A 284 23.53 -6.19 -4.35
C LEU A 284 22.45 -5.56 -3.46
N ILE A 285 22.39 -5.93 -2.17
CA ILE A 285 21.40 -5.40 -1.24
C ILE A 285 22.11 -4.45 -0.27
N ARG A 286 21.98 -3.15 -0.52
CA ARG A 286 22.55 -2.12 0.33
C ARG A 286 21.55 -1.73 1.42
N ILE A 287 21.91 -1.97 2.68
CA ILE A 287 21.10 -1.60 3.85
C ILE A 287 21.86 -0.52 4.61
N GLU A 288 21.30 0.68 4.61
CA GLU A 288 21.85 1.84 5.31
C GLU A 288 21.00 2.16 6.53
N GLN A 289 21.61 2.53 7.64
CA GLN A 289 20.86 3.01 8.80
C GLN A 289 20.25 4.37 8.45
N ARG A 290 18.97 4.58 8.78
CA ARG A 290 18.45 5.96 8.83
C ARG A 290 19.08 6.61 10.05
N ARG A 291 19.86 7.67 9.82
CA ARG A 291 20.27 8.58 10.89
C ARG A 291 19.09 9.51 11.13
N ASP A 292 18.66 9.59 12.39
CA ASP A 292 17.76 10.63 12.89
C ASP A 292 18.32 12.02 12.60
#